data_AF-A0A0G3BQQ3-F1
#
_entry.id   AF-A0A0G3BQQ3-F1
#
_cell.length_a   1.000
_cell.length_b   1.000
_cell.length_c   1.000
_cell.angle_alpha   90.00
_cell.angle_beta   90.00
_cell.angle_gamma   90.00
#
_symmetry.space_group_name_H-M   'P 1'
#
loop_
_entity.id
_entity.type
_entity.pdbx_description
1 polymer ?
#
loop_
_entity_poly.entity_id
_entity_poly.type
_entity_poly.pdbx_seq_one_letter_code
_entity_poly.pdbx_strand_id
1 'polypeptide(L)'
;MKLTVGADRLWRDLHVILAAVAAEIEKFDSTLACEVACTSNDAFPVRAYLAVRRSPTGDELAVVVDVQATGDGWSASSDICTDDGAVVAEGPGATGPAQIAESPLEHWAADWVAAVRRFLAEAEGEIRMAAARLS
;
A
#
# COMPACT_ATOMS: atom_id res chain seq x y z
N MET A 1 -0.49 -19.41 -2.85
CA MET A 1 -1.94 -19.27 -3.13
C MET A 1 -2.10 -18.36 -4.33
N LYS A 2 -3.03 -18.61 -5.27
CA LYS A 2 -3.25 -17.73 -6.43
C LYS A 2 -4.30 -16.68 -6.07
N LEU A 3 -4.06 -15.42 -6.41
CA LEU A 3 -5.03 -14.34 -6.28
C LEU A 3 -6.23 -14.60 -7.21
N THR A 4 -7.38 -14.02 -6.88
CA THR A 4 -8.51 -13.95 -7.82
C THR A 4 -8.20 -12.92 -8.91
N VAL A 5 -8.86 -13.01 -10.08
CA VAL A 5 -8.64 -12.09 -11.21
C VAL A 5 -8.77 -10.61 -10.80
N GLY A 6 -9.70 -10.30 -9.88
CA GLY A 6 -9.89 -8.95 -9.32
C GLY A 6 -8.73 -8.52 -8.41
N ALA A 7 -8.28 -9.41 -7.53
CA ALA A 7 -7.14 -9.14 -6.63
C ALA A 7 -5.81 -9.03 -7.42
N ASP A 8 -5.63 -9.80 -8.48
CA ASP A 8 -4.49 -9.68 -9.40
C ASP A 8 -4.42 -8.33 -10.12
N ARG A 9 -5.58 -7.79 -10.52
CA ARG A 9 -5.65 -6.47 -11.15
C ARG A 9 -5.34 -5.37 -10.14
N LEU A 10 -5.97 -5.43 -8.97
CA LEU A 10 -5.74 -4.48 -7.89
C LEU A 10 -4.27 -4.46 -7.46
N TRP A 11 -3.65 -5.64 -7.31
CA TRP A 11 -2.23 -5.73 -7.02
C TRP A 11 -1.36 -5.08 -8.10
N ARG A 12 -1.65 -5.32 -9.39
CA ARG A 12 -0.88 -4.67 -10.47
C ARG A 12 -0.95 -3.15 -10.39
N ASP A 13 -2.13 -2.59 -10.13
CA ASP A 13 -2.31 -1.14 -10.04
C ASP A 13 -1.60 -0.56 -8.80
N LEU A 14 -1.70 -1.23 -7.65
CA LEU A 14 -0.99 -0.85 -6.43
C LEU A 14 0.53 -0.97 -6.57
N HIS A 15 1.03 -2.06 -7.17
CA HIS A 15 2.44 -2.28 -7.41
C HIS A 15 3.04 -1.15 -8.25
N VAL A 16 2.35 -0.70 -9.31
CA VAL A 16 2.81 0.44 -10.12
C VAL A 16 2.96 1.71 -9.28
N ILE A 17 2.03 1.97 -8.36
CA ILE A 17 2.07 3.14 -7.48
C ILE A 17 3.21 3.02 -6.48
N LEU A 18 3.28 1.91 -5.75
CA LEU A 18 4.29 1.66 -4.72
C LEU A 18 5.71 1.63 -5.32
N ALA A 19 5.89 1.01 -6.48
CA ALA A 19 7.18 0.99 -7.17
C ALA A 19 7.61 2.38 -7.65
N ALA A 20 6.67 3.24 -8.05
CA ALA A 20 6.99 4.62 -8.39
C ALA A 20 7.48 5.40 -7.15
N VAL A 21 6.81 5.23 -6.00
CA VAL A 21 7.24 5.84 -4.74
C VAL A 21 8.62 5.32 -4.31
N ALA A 22 8.85 4.00 -4.37
CA ALA A 22 10.14 3.38 -4.10
C ALA A 22 11.26 4.00 -4.95
N ALA A 23 11.04 4.13 -6.26
CA ALA A 23 12.02 4.71 -7.17
C ALA A 23 12.34 6.19 -6.84
N GLU A 24 11.36 6.97 -6.40
CA GLU A 24 11.61 8.36 -5.97
C GLU A 24 12.36 8.46 -4.64
N ILE A 25 12.13 7.52 -3.72
CA ILE A 25 12.89 7.42 -2.46
C ILE A 25 14.34 7.05 -2.73
N GLU A 26 14.59 6.04 -3.57
CA GLU A 26 15.94 5.59 -3.93
C GLU A 26 16.74 6.67 -4.69
N LYS A 27 16.07 7.51 -5.48
CA LYS A 27 16.69 8.69 -6.11
C LYS A 27 17.07 9.76 -5.10
N PHE A 28 16.28 9.90 -4.04
CA PHE A 28 16.50 10.89 -2.99
C PHE A 28 17.66 10.50 -2.06
N ASP A 29 17.73 9.24 -1.63
CA ASP A 29 18.81 8.69 -0.82
C ASP A 29 19.14 7.25 -1.27
N SER A 30 20.29 7.09 -1.93
CA SER A 30 20.74 5.81 -2.49
C SER A 30 21.20 4.79 -1.46
N THR A 31 21.24 5.17 -0.18
CA THR A 31 21.54 4.25 0.92
C THR A 31 20.28 3.60 1.50
N LEU A 32 19.10 4.03 1.06
CA LEU A 32 17.83 3.37 1.38
C LEU A 32 17.59 2.22 0.40
N ALA A 33 17.16 1.09 0.94
CA ALA A 33 16.63 -0.04 0.20
C ALA A 33 15.10 -0.02 0.28
N CYS A 34 14.45 -0.16 -0.87
CA CYS A 34 13.00 -0.28 -0.97
C CYS A 34 12.60 -1.69 -1.40
N GLU A 35 11.58 -2.26 -0.75
CA GLU A 35 10.97 -3.54 -1.15
C GLU A 35 9.47 -3.34 -1.35
N VAL A 36 8.99 -3.62 -2.57
CA VAL A 36 7.55 -3.65 -2.88
C VAL A 36 7.11 -5.09 -2.99
N ALA A 37 6.15 -5.49 -2.17
CA ALA A 37 5.67 -6.86 -2.18
C ALA A 37 4.20 -6.96 -1.77
N CYS A 38 3.65 -8.15 -1.97
CA CYS A 38 2.25 -8.47 -1.72
C CYS A 38 2.12 -9.86 -1.12
N THR A 39 1.30 -9.96 -0.09
CA THR A 39 0.87 -11.23 0.50
C THR A 39 -0.64 -11.37 0.36
N SER A 40 -1.12 -12.61 0.41
CA SER A 40 -2.56 -12.89 0.34
C SER A 40 -2.95 -14.11 1.17
N ASN A 41 -4.16 -14.04 1.73
CA ASN A 41 -4.88 -15.13 2.36
C ASN A 41 -6.40 -14.93 2.18
N ASP A 42 -7.22 -15.83 2.72
CA ASP A 42 -8.68 -15.78 2.52
C ASP A 42 -9.33 -14.52 3.14
N ALA A 43 -8.78 -14.01 4.24
CA ALA A 43 -9.27 -12.80 4.90
C ALA A 43 -8.70 -11.52 4.25
N PHE A 44 -7.45 -11.57 3.78
CA PHE A 44 -6.72 -10.48 3.15
C PHE A 44 -6.30 -10.89 1.74
N PRO A 45 -7.22 -10.78 0.77
CA PRO A 45 -6.95 -11.09 -0.63
C PRO A 45 -5.85 -10.22 -1.23
N VAL A 46 -5.63 -8.99 -0.73
CA VAL A 46 -4.44 -8.19 -1.07
C VAL A 46 -3.91 -7.54 0.21
N ARG A 47 -2.66 -7.82 0.54
CA ARG A 47 -1.86 -7.08 1.52
C ARG A 47 -0.57 -6.65 0.86
N ALA A 48 -0.57 -5.43 0.33
CA ALA A 48 0.57 -4.84 -0.33
C ALA A 48 1.38 -3.99 0.65
N TYR A 49 2.68 -3.96 0.48
CA TYR A 49 3.56 -3.11 1.26
C TYR A 49 4.71 -2.55 0.42
N LEU A 50 5.12 -1.33 0.76
CA LEU A 50 6.42 -0.76 0.41
C LEU A 50 7.20 -0.62 1.71
N ALA A 51 8.22 -1.43 1.90
CA ALA A 51 9.15 -1.30 3.02
C ALA A 51 10.36 -0.45 2.60
N VAL A 52 10.76 0.48 3.44
CA VAL A 52 11.92 1.36 3.25
C VAL A 52 12.82 1.19 4.46
N ARG A 53 14.08 0.79 4.23
CA ARG A 53 15.06 0.53 5.29
C ARG A 53 16.44 1.04 4.88
N ARG A 54 17.24 1.51 5.85
CA ARG A 54 18.66 1.83 5.62
C ARG A 54 19.56 0.61 5.85
N SER A 55 19.14 -0.29 6.73
CA SER A 55 19.84 -1.53 7.07
C SER A 55 18.85 -2.71 7.16
N PRO A 56 19.26 -3.95 6.84
CA PRO A 56 18.41 -5.13 7.02
C PRO A 56 17.92 -5.37 8.46
N THR A 57 18.61 -4.78 9.46
CA THR A 57 18.28 -4.89 10.88
C THR A 57 17.90 -3.56 11.51
N GLY A 58 17.79 -2.50 10.71
CA GLY A 58 17.46 -1.15 11.17
C GLY A 58 15.96 -0.90 11.17
N ASP A 59 15.60 0.33 11.51
CA ASP A 59 14.21 0.79 11.52
C ASP A 59 13.61 0.70 10.10
N GLU A 60 12.30 0.46 10.05
CA GLU A 60 11.54 0.42 8.81
C GLU A 60 10.47 1.51 8.79
N LEU A 61 10.37 2.18 7.64
CA LEU A 61 9.17 2.91 7.24
C LEU A 61 8.41 2.04 6.23
N ALA A 62 7.13 1.81 6.49
CA ALA A 62 6.28 1.02 5.63
C ALA A 62 5.11 1.86 5.10
N VAL A 63 4.80 1.73 3.81
CA VAL A 63 3.45 2.00 3.29
C VAL A 63 2.73 0.67 3.29
N VAL A 64 1.67 0.53 4.07
CA VAL A 64 0.85 -0.68 4.14
C VAL A 64 -0.46 -0.42 3.42
N VAL A 65 -0.90 -1.38 2.61
CA VAL A 65 -2.15 -1.33 1.87
C VAL A 65 -2.86 -2.66 2.05
N ASP A 66 -3.96 -2.64 2.80
CA ASP A 66 -4.73 -3.83 3.14
C ASP A 66 -6.09 -3.79 2.44
N VAL A 67 -6.44 -4.91 1.81
CA VAL A 67 -7.78 -5.18 1.30
C VAL A 67 -8.26 -6.47 1.93
N GLN A 68 -9.26 -6.33 2.78
CA GLN A 68 -9.90 -7.36 3.56
C GLN A 68 -11.22 -7.78 2.91
N ALA A 69 -11.47 -9.08 2.80
CA ALA A 69 -12.79 -9.61 2.52
C ALA A 69 -13.62 -9.59 3.82
N THR A 70 -14.81 -9.00 3.78
CA THR A 70 -15.76 -8.97 4.91
C THR A 70 -17.02 -9.73 4.54
N GLY A 71 -17.84 -10.09 5.54
CA GLY A 71 -19.12 -10.79 5.27
C GLY A 71 -20.07 -9.99 4.38
N ASP A 72 -19.92 -8.66 4.37
CA ASP A 72 -20.78 -7.71 3.66
C ASP A 72 -20.08 -7.06 2.45
N GLY A 73 -18.83 -7.45 2.13
CA GLY A 73 -18.03 -6.55 1.31
C GLY A 73 -16.54 -6.80 1.23
N TRP A 74 -15.92 -5.70 0.86
CA TRP A 74 -14.49 -5.50 0.93
C TRP A 74 -14.25 -4.31 1.85
N SER A 75 -13.19 -4.35 2.64
CA SER A 75 -12.70 -3.19 3.37
C SER A 75 -11.28 -2.95 2.93
N ALA A 76 -10.96 -1.73 2.52
CA ALA A 76 -9.64 -1.35 2.08
C ALA A 76 -9.11 -0.21 2.93
N SER A 77 -7.83 -0.24 3.27
CA SER A 77 -7.13 0.81 4.00
C SER A 77 -5.69 0.91 3.52
N SER A 78 -5.10 2.08 3.71
CA SER A 78 -3.68 2.27 3.46
C SER A 78 -3.13 3.27 4.46
N ASP A 79 -1.95 3.00 5.01
CA ASP A 79 -1.32 3.86 6.00
C ASP A 79 0.19 3.90 5.78
N ILE A 80 0.84 4.94 6.29
CA ILE A 80 2.30 5.02 6.40
C ILE A 80 2.64 4.85 7.87
N CYS A 81 3.45 3.85 8.21
CA CYS A 81 3.79 3.53 9.59
C CYS A 81 5.27 3.17 9.75
N THR A 82 5.77 3.31 10.98
CA THR A 82 7.06 2.76 11.40
C THR A 82 6.93 1.34 11.92
N ASP A 83 8.05 0.62 12.05
CA ASP A 83 8.12 -0.75 12.57
C ASP A 83 7.58 -0.93 14.00
N ASP A 84 7.64 0.12 14.82
CA ASP A 84 7.03 0.18 16.16
C ASP A 84 5.49 0.34 16.13
N GLY A 85 4.90 0.44 14.94
CA GLY A 85 3.46 0.58 14.73
C GLY A 85 2.94 2.01 14.83
N ALA A 86 3.82 3.02 14.98
CA ALA A 86 3.37 4.40 14.96
C ALA A 86 2.94 4.81 13.54
N VAL A 87 1.74 5.38 13.42
CA VAL A 87 1.23 5.90 12.16
C VAL A 87 1.83 7.27 11.90
N VAL A 88 2.58 7.39 10.80
CA VAL A 88 3.14 8.64 10.30
C VAL A 88 2.05 9.43 9.58
N ALA A 89 1.26 8.75 8.75
CA ALA A 89 0.14 9.34 8.03
C ALA A 89 -0.96 8.29 7.79
N GLU A 90 -2.20 8.66 8.13
CA GLU A 90 -3.39 7.87 7.82
C GLU A 90 -3.79 8.10 6.36
N GLY A 91 -3.95 7.02 5.62
CA GLY A 91 -4.36 7.09 4.21
C GLY A 91 -5.84 6.77 4.01
N PRO A 92 -6.28 6.66 2.74
CA PRO A 92 -7.68 6.42 2.42
C PRO A 92 -8.18 5.03 2.85
N GLY A 93 -9.26 5.04 3.62
CA GLY A 93 -10.11 3.87 3.85
C GLY A 93 -11.33 3.84 2.91
N ALA A 94 -11.77 2.65 2.51
CA ALA A 94 -13.00 2.48 1.74
C ALA A 94 -13.67 1.13 2.00
N THR A 95 -15.00 1.11 2.04
CA THR A 95 -15.79 -0.13 2.03
C THR A 95 -16.37 -0.36 0.64
N GLY A 96 -16.15 -1.54 0.09
CA GLY A 96 -16.65 -2.00 -1.20
C GLY A 96 -17.74 -3.06 -1.06
N PRO A 97 -18.47 -3.35 -2.15
CA PRO A 97 -19.65 -4.22 -2.11
C PRO A 97 -19.33 -5.73 -2.05
N ALA A 98 -20.15 -6.54 -1.35
CA ALA A 98 -19.94 -8.01 -1.15
C ALA A 98 -19.72 -8.78 -2.45
N GLN A 99 -20.66 -8.62 -3.37
CA GLN A 99 -20.65 -9.13 -4.71
C GLN A 99 -21.57 -8.22 -5.51
N ILE A 100 -21.01 -7.45 -6.42
CA ILE A 100 -21.78 -6.80 -7.46
C ILE A 100 -21.01 -7.11 -8.75
N ALA A 101 -21.73 -7.37 -9.85
CA ALA A 101 -21.19 -7.68 -11.17
C ALA A 101 -19.85 -6.96 -11.43
N GLU A 102 -18.90 -7.57 -12.16
CA GLU A 102 -17.52 -7.09 -12.30
C GLU A 102 -17.36 -5.55 -12.36
N SER A 103 -18.27 -4.86 -13.04
CA SER A 103 -18.32 -3.40 -13.16
C SER A 103 -18.33 -2.59 -11.83
N PRO A 104 -19.27 -2.71 -10.86
CA PRO A 104 -19.16 -1.91 -9.62
C PRO A 104 -17.95 -2.19 -8.72
N LEU A 105 -17.44 -3.42 -8.68
CA LEU A 105 -16.21 -3.71 -7.94
C LEU A 105 -15.00 -3.05 -8.60
N GLU A 106 -14.94 -3.06 -9.93
CA GLU A 106 -13.86 -2.42 -10.68
C GLU A 106 -13.85 -0.90 -10.52
N HIS A 107 -15.01 -0.24 -10.54
CA HIS A 107 -15.09 1.21 -10.31
C HIS A 107 -14.64 1.58 -8.90
N TRP A 108 -15.13 0.84 -7.89
CA TRP A 108 -14.71 1.04 -6.50
C TRP A 108 -13.19 0.88 -6.35
N ALA A 109 -12.62 -0.18 -6.91
CA ALA A 109 -11.19 -0.43 -6.86
C ALA A 109 -10.39 0.69 -7.55
N ALA A 110 -10.84 1.14 -8.72
CA ALA A 110 -10.19 2.24 -9.45
C ALA A 110 -10.22 3.56 -8.67
N ASP A 111 -11.37 3.91 -8.08
CA ASP A 111 -11.52 5.14 -7.29
C ASP A 111 -10.64 5.10 -6.04
N TRP A 112 -10.59 3.96 -5.35
CA TRP A 112 -9.74 3.81 -4.17
C TRP A 112 -8.25 3.83 -4.53
N VAL A 113 -7.84 3.14 -5.60
CA VAL A 113 -6.46 3.21 -6.11
C VAL A 113 -6.07 4.65 -6.48
N ALA A 114 -6.98 5.43 -7.07
CA ALA A 114 -6.75 6.84 -7.36
C ALA A 114 -6.58 7.66 -6.07
N ALA A 115 -7.35 7.35 -5.02
CA ALA A 115 -7.19 7.97 -3.71
C ALA A 115 -5.83 7.64 -3.06
N VAL A 116 -5.40 6.38 -3.11
CA VAL A 116 -4.07 5.95 -2.61
C VAL A 116 -2.96 6.67 -3.36
N ARG A 117 -3.04 6.77 -4.69
CA ARG A 117 -2.06 7.52 -5.49
C ARG A 117 -1.95 8.97 -5.05
N ARG A 118 -3.09 9.64 -4.84
CA ARG A 118 -3.11 11.04 -4.41
C ARG A 118 -2.53 11.18 -3.01
N PHE A 119 -2.92 10.31 -2.09
CA PHE A 119 -2.40 10.27 -0.72
C PHE A 119 -0.87 10.18 -0.71
N LEU A 120 -0.27 9.24 -1.47
CA LEU A 120 1.19 9.08 -1.49
C LEU A 120 1.92 10.26 -2.15
N ALA A 121 1.29 10.92 -3.12
CA ALA A 121 1.84 12.15 -3.69
C ALA A 121 1.81 13.32 -2.68
N GLU A 122 0.74 13.44 -1.90
CA GLU A 122 0.61 14.46 -0.86
C GLU A 122 1.54 14.19 0.33
N ALA A 123 1.75 12.92 0.68
CA ALA A 123 2.60 12.47 1.79
C ALA A 123 4.11 12.40 1.44
N GLU A 124 4.53 12.77 0.22
CA GLU A 124 5.92 12.68 -0.25
C GLU A 124 6.93 13.33 0.73
N GLY A 125 6.59 14.50 1.26
CA GLY A 125 7.44 15.22 2.21
C GLY A 125 7.58 14.47 3.55
N GLU A 126 6.50 13.90 4.05
CA GLU A 126 6.48 13.14 5.31
C GLU A 126 7.26 11.83 5.17
N ILE A 127 7.07 11.12 4.05
CA ILE A 127 7.83 9.91 3.69
C ILE A 127 9.32 10.22 3.68
N ARG A 128 9.75 11.30 3.01
CA ARG A 128 11.17 11.68 2.96
C ARG A 128 11.73 12.03 4.34
N MET A 129 10.99 12.78 5.14
CA MET A 129 11.43 13.13 6.50
C MET A 129 11.54 11.92 7.40
N ALA A 130 10.60 10.97 7.32
CA ALA A 130 10.64 9.74 8.08
C ALA A 130 11.79 8.83 7.61
N ALA A 131 11.94 8.64 6.30
CA ALA A 131 13.00 7.84 5.71
C ALA A 131 14.41 8.37 6.04
N ALA A 132 14.58 9.70 6.11
CA ALA A 132 15.85 10.32 6.50
C ALA A 132 16.24 10.07 7.97
N ARG A 133 15.30 9.64 8.83
CA ARG A 133 15.54 9.33 10.24
C ARG A 133 15.83 7.85 10.50
N LEU A 134 15.67 6.99 9.49
CA LEU A 134 15.96 5.56 9.62
C LEU A 134 17.44 5.32 9.88
N SER A 135 17.75 4.42 10.82
CA SER A 135 19.11 4.07 11.24
C SER A 135 19.74 2.92 10.44
#